data_AF-A0A554S0L7-F1
#
_entry.id   AF-A0A554S0L7-F1
#
_cell.length_a   1.000
_cell.length_b   1.000
_cell.length_c   1.000
_cell.angle_alpha   90.00
_cell.angle_beta   90.00
_cell.angle_gamma   90.00
#
_symmetry.space_group_name_H-M   'P 1'
#
loop_
_entity.id
_entity.type
_entity.pdbx_description
1 polymer ?
#
loop_
_entity_poly.entity_id
_entity_poly.type
_entity_poly.pdbx_seq_one_letter_code
_entity_poly.pdbx_strand_id
1 'polypeptide(L)'
;MTTNPNIDALIDFLTRQMDGDQPPPTGSAEEREIAAAIEAIHKNASDQILGQLALRTVGLVIDRMRSGIASEIALRNFIQPGGRA
;
A
#
# COMPACT_ATOMS: atom_id res chain seq x y z
N MET A 1 -3.55 -4.47 -19.36
CA MET A 1 -4.46 -3.48 -18.75
C MET A 1 -3.65 -2.22 -18.56
N THR A 2 -4.00 -1.11 -19.21
CA THR A 2 -3.34 0.18 -18.99
C THR A 2 -3.69 0.66 -17.58
N THR A 3 -2.71 0.65 -16.68
CA THR A 3 -2.87 1.15 -15.32
C THR A 3 -2.91 2.69 -15.31
N ASN A 4 -3.78 3.26 -14.47
CA ASN A 4 -3.84 4.70 -14.27
C ASN A 4 -2.64 5.13 -13.40
N PRO A 5 -1.72 5.97 -13.91
CA PRO A 5 -0.48 6.31 -13.21
C PRO A 5 -0.70 7.03 -11.88
N ASN A 6 -1.84 7.74 -11.72
CA ASN A 6 -2.18 8.38 -10.46
C ASN A 6 -2.61 7.37 -9.40
N ILE A 7 -3.31 6.30 -9.81
CA ILE A 7 -3.66 5.19 -8.92
C ILE A 7 -2.40 4.43 -8.53
N ASP A 8 -1.46 4.22 -9.47
CA ASP A 8 -0.16 3.61 -9.15
C ASP A 8 0.59 4.42 -8.10
N ALA A 9 0.75 5.73 -8.31
CA ALA A 9 1.43 6.61 -7.36
C ALA A 9 0.79 6.59 -5.96
N LEU A 10 -0.55 6.58 -5.88
CA LEU A 10 -1.26 6.51 -4.61
C LEU A 10 -1.08 5.14 -3.93
N ILE A 11 -1.15 4.04 -4.67
CA ILE A 11 -0.96 2.69 -4.11
C ILE A 11 0.47 2.48 -3.63
N ASP A 12 1.48 2.97 -4.37
CA ASP A 12 2.88 2.89 -3.96
C ASP A 12 3.15 3.72 -2.70
N PHE A 13 2.55 4.91 -2.62
CA PHE A 13 2.56 5.72 -1.40
C PHE A 13 1.95 4.96 -0.21
N LEU A 14 0.73 4.44 -0.36
CA LEU A 14 0.05 3.69 0.71
C LEU A 14 0.85 2.46 1.16
N THR A 15 1.48 1.75 0.21
CA THR A 15 2.33 0.60 0.49
C THR A 15 3.49 0.98 1.41
N ARG A 16 4.25 2.02 1.04
CA ARG A 16 5.38 2.51 1.82
C ARG A 16 4.96 2.97 3.22
N GLN A 17 3.84 3.68 3.34
CA GLN A 17 3.32 4.09 4.65
C GLN A 17 2.91 2.88 5.52
N MET A 18 2.36 1.82 4.93
CA MET A 18 2.02 0.57 5.65
C MET A 18 3.26 -0.24 6.07
N ASP A 19 4.38 -0.06 5.37
CA ASP A 19 5.69 -0.63 5.73
C ASP A 19 6.42 0.19 6.81
N GLY A 20 5.90 1.38 7.14
CA GLY A 20 6.40 2.22 8.23
C GLY A 20 7.30 3.38 7.78
N ASP A 21 7.33 3.69 6.49
CA ASP A 21 7.98 4.90 6.01
C ASP A 21 7.36 6.13 6.65
N GLN A 22 8.18 7.15 6.92
CA GLN A 22 7.69 8.43 7.40
C GLN A 22 6.83 9.09 6.31
N PRO A 23 5.78 9.84 6.70
CA PRO A 23 5.08 10.69 5.75
C PRO A 23 6.04 11.67 5.07
N PRO A 24 5.83 12.00 3.78
CA PRO A 24 6.59 13.03 3.09
C PRO A 24 6.60 14.33 3.89
N PRO A 25 7.76 15.00 4.06
CA PRO A 25 7.80 16.28 4.73
C PRO A 25 6.91 17.30 4.02
N THR A 26 6.24 18.16 4.78
CA THR A 26 5.41 19.23 4.22
C THR A 26 6.22 20.14 3.30
N GLY A 27 5.67 20.43 2.13
CA GLY A 27 6.29 21.22 1.07
C GLY A 27 7.29 20.47 0.21
N SER A 28 7.55 19.18 0.47
CA SER A 28 8.45 18.34 -0.34
C SER A 28 7.87 18.08 -1.74
N ALA A 29 8.75 17.72 -2.68
CA ALA A 29 8.32 17.32 -4.03
C ALA A 29 7.39 16.11 -3.98
N GLU A 30 7.71 15.13 -3.14
CA GLU A 30 6.93 13.92 -2.96
C GLU A 30 5.53 14.18 -2.41
N GLU A 31 5.37 15.07 -1.41
CA GLU A 31 4.05 15.49 -0.94
C GLU A 31 3.21 16.09 -2.07
N ARG A 32 3.81 16.97 -2.89
CA ARG A 32 3.13 17.62 -4.01
C ARG A 32 2.75 16.63 -5.11
N GLU A 33 3.60 15.65 -5.39
CA GLU A 33 3.33 14.60 -6.36
C GLU A 33 2.13 13.74 -5.95
N ILE A 34 2.09 13.31 -4.69
CA ILE A 34 0.95 12.54 -4.17
C ILE A 34 -0.32 13.38 -4.13
N ALA A 35 -0.24 14.66 -3.72
CA ALA A 35 -1.38 15.57 -3.72
C ALA A 35 -1.94 15.76 -5.14
N ALA A 36 -1.07 15.94 -6.14
CA ALA A 36 -1.46 16.06 -7.55
C ALA A 36 -2.10 14.77 -8.07
N ALA A 37 -1.58 13.60 -7.69
CA ALA A 37 -2.18 12.31 -8.06
C ALA A 37 -3.59 12.15 -7.48
N ILE A 38 -3.78 12.51 -6.20
CA ILE A 38 -5.09 12.48 -5.53
C ILE A 38 -6.07 13.43 -6.23
N GLU A 39 -5.65 14.66 -6.51
CA GLU A 39 -6.47 15.64 -7.21
C GLU A 39 -6.86 15.16 -8.62
N ALA A 40 -5.92 14.56 -9.35
CA ALA A 40 -6.16 14.02 -10.69
C ALA A 40 -7.15 12.85 -10.67
N ILE A 41 -7.10 11.97 -9.66
CA ILE A 41 -8.09 10.90 -9.47
C ILE A 41 -9.46 11.51 -9.19
N HIS A 42 -9.53 12.49 -8.29
CA HIS A 42 -10.79 13.10 -7.90
C HIS A 42 -11.44 13.86 -9.06
N LYS A 43 -10.66 14.62 -9.82
CA LYS A 43 -11.13 15.39 -10.99
C LYS A 43 -11.64 14.51 -12.13
N ASN A 44 -11.05 13.32 -12.30
CA ASN A 44 -11.42 12.37 -13.34
C ASN A 44 -12.21 11.18 -12.77
N ALA A 45 -12.83 11.34 -11.60
CA ALA A 45 -13.50 10.25 -10.92
C ALA A 45 -14.61 9.66 -11.79
N SER A 46 -14.51 8.36 -12.05
CA SER A 46 -15.52 7.54 -12.71
C SER A 46 -15.66 6.23 -11.94
N ASP A 47 -16.80 5.56 -12.07
CA ASP A 47 -17.02 4.26 -11.41
C ASP A 47 -15.90 3.25 -11.73
N GLN A 48 -15.36 3.30 -12.95
CA GLN A 48 -14.22 2.48 -13.35
C GLN A 48 -12.94 2.84 -12.59
N ILE A 49 -12.60 4.13 -12.48
CA ILE A 49 -11.41 4.61 -11.77
C ILE A 49 -11.52 4.33 -10.27
N LEU A 50 -12.69 4.62 -9.68
CA LEU A 50 -12.95 4.37 -8.27
C LEU A 50 -12.97 2.88 -7.97
N GLY A 51 -13.54 2.05 -8.85
CA GLY A 51 -13.51 0.59 -8.73
C GLY A 51 -12.09 0.01 -8.81
N GLN A 52 -11.26 0.52 -9.71
CA GLN A 52 -9.84 0.13 -9.79
C GLN A 52 -9.07 0.52 -8.52
N LEU A 53 -9.27 1.74 -8.03
CA LEU A 53 -8.66 2.20 -6.78
C LEU A 53 -9.10 1.32 -5.60
N ALA A 54 -10.40 1.09 -5.44
CA ALA A 54 -10.94 0.27 -4.37
C ALA A 54 -10.39 -1.16 -4.38
N LEU A 55 -10.38 -1.81 -5.56
CA LEU A 55 -9.88 -3.18 -5.70
C LEU A 55 -8.41 -3.28 -5.31
N ARG A 56 -7.58 -2.32 -5.75
CA ARG A 56 -6.15 -2.32 -5.45
C ARG A 56 -5.87 -2.01 -3.98
N THR A 57 -6.58 -1.06 -3.39
CA THR A 57 -6.45 -0.75 -1.96
C THR A 57 -6.84 -1.94 -1.10
N VAL A 58 -7.92 -2.64 -1.43
CA VAL A 58 -8.31 -3.88 -0.73
C VAL A 58 -7.25 -4.97 -0.90
N GLY A 59 -6.72 -5.15 -2.11
CA GLY A 59 -5.62 -6.08 -2.37
C GLY A 59 -4.39 -5.79 -1.52
N LEU A 60 -3.97 -4.53 -1.46
CA LEU A 60 -2.84 -4.08 -0.62
C LEU A 60 -3.06 -4.41 0.86
N VAL A 61 -4.25 -4.16 1.40
CA VAL A 61 -4.57 -4.50 2.80
C VAL A 61 -4.50 -6.01 3.04
N ILE A 62 -5.05 -6.82 2.13
CA ILE A 62 -4.99 -8.29 2.22
C ILE A 62 -3.54 -8.78 2.19
N ASP A 63 -2.72 -8.24 1.29
CA ASP A 63 -1.31 -8.62 1.16
C ASP A 63 -0.50 -8.27 2.42
N ARG A 64 -0.76 -7.10 3.01
CA ARG A 64 -0.13 -6.72 4.29
C ARG A 64 -0.56 -7.64 5.42
N MET A 65 -1.85 -7.94 5.55
CA MET A 65 -2.34 -8.87 6.57
C MET A 65 -1.72 -10.25 6.42
N ARG A 66 -1.61 -10.76 5.19
CA ARG A 66 -0.96 -12.04 4.89
C ARG A 66 0.53 -12.01 5.28
N SER A 67 1.24 -10.94 4.96
CA SER A 67 2.65 -10.75 5.32
C SER A 67 2.85 -10.69 6.85
N GLY A 68 1.97 -10.00 7.57
CA GLY A 68 1.98 -9.96 9.03
C GLY A 68 1.78 -11.34 9.66
N ILE A 69 0.78 -12.10 9.19
CA ILE A 69 0.52 -13.47 9.64
C ILE A 69 1.73 -14.39 9.34
N ALA A 70 2.30 -14.31 8.15
CA ALA A 70 3.47 -15.10 7.78
C ALA A 70 4.68 -14.78 8.68
N SER A 71 4.88 -13.50 9.00
CA SER A 71 5.95 -13.04 9.89
C SER A 71 5.73 -13.52 11.33
N GLU A 72 4.49 -13.50 11.83
CA GLU A 72 4.14 -14.06 13.13
C GLU A 72 4.38 -15.57 13.20
N ILE A 73 3.97 -16.32 12.17
CA ILE A 73 4.21 -17.77 12.08
C ILE A 73 5.72 -18.06 12.08
N ALA A 74 6.50 -17.33 11.28
CA ALA A 74 7.94 -17.47 11.24
C ALA A 74 8.60 -17.18 12.60
N LEU A 75 8.16 -16.11 13.28
CA LEU A 75 8.65 -15.77 14.62
C LEU A 75 8.31 -16.86 15.63
N ARG A 76 7.06 -17.36 15.65
CA ARG A 76 6.62 -18.48 16.52
C ARG A 76 7.47 -19.73 16.30
N ASN A 77 7.75 -20.08 15.05
CA ASN A 77 8.60 -21.22 14.70
C ASN A 77 10.07 -21.01 15.11
N PHE A 78 10.56 -19.78 15.07
CA PHE A 78 11.92 -19.45 15.48
C PHE A 78 12.09 -19.47 17.02
N ILE A 79 11.12 -18.95 17.77
CA ILE A 79 11.20 -18.81 19.24
C ILE A 79 10.77 -20.06 20.01
N GLN A 80 10.11 -21.05 19.39
CA GLN A 80 9.83 -22.33 20.05
C GLN A 80 11.14 -23.13 20.22
N PRO A 81 11.66 -23.32 21.46
CA PRO A 81 12.80 -24.18 21.67
C PRO A 81 12.31 -25.63 21.63
N GLY A 82 12.76 -26.42 20.65
CA GLY A 82 12.66 -27.89 20.69
C GLY A 82 11.95 -28.60 19.53
N GLY A 83 11.83 -28.01 18.34
CA GLY A 83 11.17 -28.64 17.20
C GLY A 83 12.07 -29.37 16.19
N ARG A 84 13.34 -29.69 16.49
CA ARG A 84 14.21 -30.55 15.65
C ARG A 84 15.32 -31.19 16.50
N ALA A 85 15.03 -32.36 17.05
CA ALA A 85 15.94 -33.47 17.29
C ALA A 85 15.10 -34.73 17.51
#